data_AF-A0AAU8BKA8-F1
#
_entry.id   AF-A0AAU8BKA8-F1
#
_cell.length_a   1.000
_cell.length_b   1.000
_cell.length_c   1.000
_cell.angle_alpha   90.00
_cell.angle_beta   90.00
_cell.angle_gamma   90.00
#
_symmetry.space_group_name_H-M   'P 1'
#
loop_
_entity.id
_entity.type
_entity.pdbx_description
1 polymer ?
#
loop_
_entity_poly.entity_id
_entity_poly.type
_entity_poly.pdbx_seq_one_letter_code
_entity_poly.pdbx_strand_id
1 'polypeptide(L)'
;MKYGNFKGLGLALSLLACAYVQPATAAEVEIEPGYGTLMTAVADANAGDVIVLKEGIYYMSNGTQVIDKSLTIRALNAQTKPKLMFTSGGISALEIRGEDTDFVMQGITFYEGQSITNTPYFEVIGEVNSVALLQNNFTDIEVFVKPDYDPDGNLLYLDKLVVVGNRFVRGKIDSAAEELFLFAGNSLSFNNFYANKSQSTAEQHILGNAFVLDNTTTVNIGSTGSSHSRVVGNFFDRLVSDDSSSASNAYLSPVYLRGHGVFSNNTVLAGRNTYQSPGTPNSIQVVDFYGSFAINNNVFHVEPIALQERDNISFNVRDGDAHFSNNIFVNLPNAVAFSGLDRANGTTLENNLCFSEVDGVPCIEHAGITVVDDLKLDSQFRPLAGSPAIDAGIDDVFYRDVDGTRSDIGIEGGPLPKSQFDDQRLATESAPYLYPLFEANASLSNNGELNVKAIAISKLR
;
A
#
# COMPACT_ATOMS: atom_id res chain seq x y z
N MET A 1 -8.62 5.06 91.41
CA MET A 1 -7.69 4.43 90.44
C MET A 1 -8.15 4.85 89.06
N LYS A 2 -7.47 5.83 88.45
CA LYS A 2 -6.23 5.69 87.62
C LYS A 2 -6.58 5.42 86.14
N TYR A 3 -6.40 6.48 85.33
CA TYR A 3 -5.93 6.57 83.93
C TYR A 3 -6.64 5.75 82.82
N GLY A 4 -6.84 6.23 81.59
CA GLY A 4 -6.37 7.46 80.93
C GLY A 4 -6.83 7.54 79.45
N ASN A 5 -6.74 8.76 78.92
CA ASN A 5 -6.99 9.22 77.54
C ASN A 5 -6.14 8.51 76.47
N PHE A 6 -6.68 8.38 75.24
CA PHE A 6 -6.01 8.67 73.95
C PHE A 6 -7.11 8.86 72.88
N LYS A 7 -7.43 10.11 72.48
CA LYS A 7 -6.98 10.77 71.23
C LYS A 7 -7.20 9.94 69.95
N GLY A 8 -8.12 10.40 69.10
CA GLY A 8 -8.35 9.90 67.75
C GLY A 8 -9.40 10.71 66.99
N LEU A 9 -9.28 12.02 67.05
CA LEU A 9 -10.00 13.00 66.22
C LEU A 9 -9.41 12.91 64.81
N GLY A 10 -10.24 12.66 63.78
CA GLY A 10 -9.81 12.83 62.38
C GLY A 10 -10.15 11.66 61.46
N LEU A 11 -11.43 11.37 61.22
CA LEU A 11 -11.83 10.55 60.07
C LEU A 11 -13.23 10.92 59.56
N ALA A 12 -13.45 12.21 59.35
CA ALA A 12 -14.72 12.74 58.83
C ALA A 12 -14.45 13.92 57.88
N LEU A 13 -13.62 13.74 56.85
CA LEU A 13 -13.56 14.63 55.67
C LEU A 13 -12.67 14.07 54.53
N SER A 14 -12.97 12.89 53.98
CA SER A 14 -12.27 12.37 52.78
C SER A 14 -13.18 11.69 51.75
N LEU A 15 -14.50 11.79 51.89
CA LEU A 15 -15.48 11.09 51.05
C LEU A 15 -16.25 11.99 50.07
N LEU A 16 -15.77 13.22 49.82
CA LEU A 16 -16.42 14.17 48.90
C LEU A 16 -15.46 14.79 47.87
N ALA A 17 -14.55 13.99 47.34
CA ALA A 17 -13.71 14.35 46.18
C ALA A 17 -13.46 13.14 45.26
N CYS A 18 -14.46 12.26 45.07
CA CYS A 18 -14.59 11.60 43.77
C CYS A 18 -15.07 12.68 42.81
N ALA A 19 -14.14 13.53 42.37
CA ALA A 19 -14.35 14.32 41.17
C ALA A 19 -14.85 13.34 40.12
N TYR A 20 -16.05 13.63 39.61
CA TYR A 20 -16.49 13.13 38.33
C TYR A 20 -15.39 13.49 37.33
N VAL A 21 -14.43 12.59 37.13
CA VAL A 21 -13.61 12.59 35.94
C VAL A 21 -14.60 12.16 34.87
N GLN A 22 -15.36 13.13 34.35
CA GLN A 22 -16.01 12.90 33.08
C GLN A 22 -14.88 12.51 32.14
N PRO A 23 -14.92 11.33 31.50
CA PRO A 23 -13.98 11.06 30.43
C PRO A 23 -14.06 12.27 29.52
N ALA A 24 -12.94 12.96 29.33
CA ALA A 24 -12.90 14.14 28.50
C ALA A 24 -13.45 13.70 27.15
N THR A 25 -14.68 14.10 26.84
CA THR A 25 -15.31 13.74 25.58
C THR A 25 -14.52 14.49 24.54
N ALA A 26 -13.82 13.76 23.66
CA ALA A 26 -13.15 14.31 22.50
C ALA A 26 -14.04 15.37 21.85
N ALA A 27 -13.58 16.62 21.85
CA ALA A 27 -14.34 17.71 21.29
C ALA A 27 -14.27 17.65 19.76
N GLU A 28 -15.38 17.90 19.10
CA GLU A 28 -15.40 18.15 17.66
C GLU A 28 -15.40 19.67 17.43
N VAL A 29 -14.35 20.18 16.78
CA VAL A 29 -14.16 21.61 16.54
C VAL A 29 -14.09 21.86 15.04
N GLU A 30 -15.12 22.53 14.51
CA GLU A 30 -15.09 23.01 13.14
C GLU A 30 -14.24 24.28 13.02
N ILE A 31 -13.37 24.34 12.00
CA ILE A 31 -12.51 25.49 11.77
C ILE A 31 -12.67 26.06 10.37
N GLU A 32 -12.67 27.39 10.26
CA GLU A 32 -12.71 28.11 8.99
C GLU A 32 -11.33 28.11 8.30
N PRO A 33 -11.29 28.10 6.96
CA PRO A 33 -10.05 28.24 6.19
C PRO A 33 -9.38 29.59 6.46
N GLY A 34 -8.04 29.62 6.38
CA GLY A 34 -7.28 30.84 6.58
C GLY A 34 -5.80 30.59 6.87
N TYR A 35 -5.06 31.69 7.09
CA TYR A 35 -3.67 31.63 7.50
C TYR A 35 -3.55 31.20 8.96
N GLY A 36 -2.83 30.10 9.19
CA GLY A 36 -2.54 29.59 10.53
C GLY A 36 -3.74 29.08 11.33
N THR A 37 -4.95 29.09 10.77
CA THR A 37 -6.15 28.65 11.48
C THR A 37 -6.06 27.17 11.89
N LEU A 38 -5.52 26.31 11.01
CA LEU A 38 -5.25 24.91 11.33
C LEU A 38 -4.19 24.76 12.43
N MET A 39 -3.11 25.53 12.36
CA MET A 39 -2.02 25.43 13.35
C MET A 39 -2.49 25.85 14.75
N THR A 40 -3.27 26.94 14.84
CA THR A 40 -3.89 27.37 16.08
C THR A 40 -4.82 26.29 16.62
N ALA A 41 -5.66 25.70 15.77
CA ALA A 41 -6.56 24.62 16.19
C ALA A 41 -5.81 23.38 16.71
N VAL A 42 -4.71 22.98 16.07
CA VAL A 42 -3.85 21.87 16.51
C VAL A 42 -3.20 22.17 17.87
N ALA A 43 -2.73 23.41 18.06
CA ALA A 43 -2.13 23.83 19.32
C ALA A 43 -3.16 23.82 20.47
N ASP A 44 -4.38 24.31 20.20
CA ASP A 44 -5.47 24.43 21.18
C ASP A 44 -6.19 23.09 21.47
N ALA A 45 -6.06 22.10 20.58
CA ALA A 45 -6.69 20.79 20.73
C ALA A 45 -6.08 19.98 21.89
N ASN A 46 -6.95 19.24 22.57
CA ASN A 46 -6.57 18.22 23.54
C ASN A 46 -6.33 16.88 22.84
N ALA A 47 -5.64 15.96 23.53
CA ALA A 47 -5.50 14.60 23.06
C ALA A 47 -6.89 13.94 22.89
N GLY A 48 -7.12 13.36 21.71
CA GLY A 48 -8.36 12.71 21.30
C GLY A 48 -9.32 13.61 20.52
N ASP A 49 -9.11 14.92 20.46
CA ASP A 49 -10.03 15.84 19.78
C ASP A 49 -10.11 15.59 18.26
N VAL A 50 -11.21 16.07 17.66
CA VAL A 50 -11.49 16.00 16.22
C VAL A 50 -11.56 17.41 15.65
N ILE A 51 -10.61 17.78 14.80
CA ILE A 51 -10.61 19.02 14.04
C ILE A 51 -11.31 18.77 12.71
N VAL A 52 -12.38 19.51 12.45
CA VAL A 52 -13.20 19.39 11.25
C VAL A 52 -12.98 20.57 10.33
N LEU A 53 -12.47 20.29 9.14
CA LEU A 53 -12.11 21.28 8.14
C LEU A 53 -13.28 21.58 7.21
N LYS A 54 -13.68 22.84 7.16
CA LYS A 54 -14.61 23.38 6.16
C LYS A 54 -13.92 23.54 4.80
N GLU A 55 -14.73 23.69 3.75
CA GLU A 55 -14.24 23.94 2.40
C GLU A 55 -13.38 25.22 2.37
N GLY A 56 -12.18 25.13 1.81
CA GLY A 56 -11.31 26.29 1.60
C GLY A 56 -9.83 25.94 1.64
N ILE A 57 -9.00 26.99 1.72
CA ILE A 57 -7.54 26.87 1.73
C ILE A 57 -7.02 27.20 3.14
N TYR A 58 -6.31 26.27 3.74
CA TYR A 58 -5.55 26.42 4.97
C TYR A 58 -4.10 26.66 4.61
N TYR A 59 -3.62 27.88 4.87
CA TYR A 59 -2.25 28.24 4.53
C TYR A 59 -1.32 27.81 5.65
N MET A 60 -0.42 26.88 5.31
CA MET A 60 0.65 26.43 6.17
C MET A 60 1.80 27.43 6.06
N SER A 61 2.19 28.01 7.19
CA SER A 61 3.37 28.88 7.26
C SER A 61 4.66 28.07 7.17
N ASN A 62 5.78 28.76 6.95
CA ASN A 62 7.10 28.16 7.06
C ASN A 62 7.30 27.44 8.40
N GLY A 63 7.83 26.22 8.33
CA GLY A 63 8.28 25.44 9.48
C GLY A 63 7.55 24.11 9.61
N THR A 64 8.06 23.33 10.56
CA THR A 64 7.46 22.06 10.96
C THR A 64 6.33 22.34 11.94
N GLN A 65 5.11 21.92 11.60
CA GLN A 65 4.01 21.83 12.54
C GLN A 65 4.03 20.45 13.19
N VAL A 66 4.40 20.42 14.47
CA VAL A 66 4.42 19.22 15.28
C VAL A 66 3.01 18.89 15.79
N ILE A 67 2.64 17.62 15.74
CA ILE A 67 1.46 17.03 16.37
C ILE A 67 1.97 15.92 17.29
N ASP A 68 1.92 16.17 18.59
CA ASP A 68 2.50 15.35 19.66
C ASP A 68 1.43 14.78 20.62
N LYS A 69 0.23 14.60 20.10
CA LYS A 69 -0.94 14.14 20.82
C LYS A 69 -1.88 13.41 19.88
N SER A 70 -2.64 12.46 20.41
CA SER A 70 -3.67 11.79 19.61
C SER A 70 -4.67 12.81 19.06
N LEU A 71 -4.96 12.76 17.76
CA LEU A 71 -5.76 13.79 17.09
C LEU A 71 -6.38 13.24 15.80
N THR A 72 -7.61 13.65 15.50
CA THR A 72 -8.21 13.46 14.17
C THR A 72 -8.34 14.79 13.46
N ILE A 73 -7.86 14.88 12.22
CA ILE A 73 -8.09 16.00 11.31
C ILE A 73 -8.85 15.48 10.09
N ARG A 74 -10.08 15.95 9.87
CA ARG A 74 -10.90 15.46 8.76
C ARG A 74 -11.66 16.55 8.03
N ALA A 75 -12.00 16.30 6.77
CA ALA A 75 -13.00 17.10 6.08
C ALA A 75 -14.37 16.98 6.74
N LEU A 76 -15.20 18.00 6.57
CA LEU A 76 -16.58 18.04 7.08
C LEU A 76 -17.42 16.87 6.57
N ASN A 77 -17.32 16.54 5.28
CA ASN A 77 -18.05 15.49 4.59
C ASN A 77 -17.32 15.12 3.29
N ALA A 78 -17.79 14.09 2.57
CA ALA A 78 -17.15 13.62 1.33
C ALA A 78 -17.16 14.65 0.18
N GLN A 79 -18.08 15.62 0.22
CA GLN A 79 -18.18 16.67 -0.80
C GLN A 79 -17.27 17.86 -0.49
N THR A 80 -16.85 18.01 0.76
CA THR A 80 -15.94 19.05 1.24
C THR A 80 -14.50 18.63 0.98
N LYS A 81 -13.76 19.46 0.26
CA LYS A 81 -12.38 19.23 -0.22
C LYS A 81 -11.45 20.31 0.35
N PRO A 82 -11.27 20.37 1.67
CA PRO A 82 -10.35 21.31 2.31
C PRO A 82 -8.95 21.10 1.73
N LYS A 83 -8.23 22.20 1.53
CA LYS A 83 -6.91 22.16 0.93
C LYS A 83 -5.86 22.73 1.86
N LEU A 84 -4.78 21.98 2.05
CA LEU A 84 -3.59 22.42 2.78
C LEU A 84 -2.59 22.91 1.74
N MET A 85 -2.29 24.22 1.79
CA MET A 85 -1.39 24.88 0.87
C MET A 85 -0.11 25.30 1.60
N PHE A 86 1.02 24.77 1.14
CA PHE A 86 2.35 25.16 1.61
C PHE A 86 2.80 26.41 0.82
N THR A 87 3.05 27.51 1.53
CA THR A 87 3.21 28.86 0.92
C THR A 87 4.66 29.30 0.70
N SER A 88 5.65 28.46 0.99
CA SER A 88 7.06 28.89 1.02
C SER A 88 8.03 27.72 0.82
N GLY A 89 9.20 28.00 0.25
CA GLY A 89 10.27 27.01 -0.01
C GLY A 89 11.13 26.57 1.18
N GLY A 90 10.67 26.84 2.41
CA GLY A 90 11.18 26.15 3.60
C GLY A 90 10.59 24.75 3.70
N ILE A 91 11.31 23.85 4.37
CA ILE A 91 10.81 22.51 4.71
C ILE A 91 9.54 22.69 5.53
N SER A 92 8.39 22.54 4.89
CA SER A 92 7.09 22.65 5.54
C SER A 92 6.60 21.24 5.76
N ALA A 93 6.60 20.84 7.02
CA ALA A 93 6.30 19.49 7.45
C ALA A 93 5.08 19.51 8.38
N LEU A 94 4.16 18.58 8.18
CA LEU A 94 3.35 18.08 9.30
C LEU A 94 4.13 16.92 9.90
N GLU A 95 4.60 17.07 11.13
CA GLU A 95 5.38 16.07 11.85
C GLU A 95 4.52 15.46 12.95
N ILE A 96 4.25 14.16 12.85
CA ILE A 96 3.58 13.38 13.90
C ILE A 96 4.66 12.68 14.72
N ARG A 97 4.62 12.84 16.04
CA ARG A 97 5.55 12.19 16.96
C ARG A 97 4.92 12.00 18.33
N GLY A 98 5.64 11.32 19.23
CA GLY A 98 5.30 11.25 20.65
C GLY A 98 4.60 9.95 21.02
N GLU A 99 5.03 9.39 22.15
CA GLU A 99 4.57 8.12 22.71
C GLU A 99 3.04 8.05 22.77
N ASP A 100 2.49 6.87 22.51
CA ASP A 100 1.04 6.59 22.55
C ASP A 100 0.17 7.52 21.67
N THR A 101 0.75 8.16 20.65
CA THR A 101 0.00 9.03 19.74
C THR A 101 -0.78 8.23 18.70
N ASP A 102 -2.08 8.49 18.62
CA ASP A 102 -2.98 8.03 17.57
C ASP A 102 -3.40 9.18 16.66
N PHE A 103 -2.99 9.15 15.40
CA PHE A 103 -3.28 10.23 14.46
C PHE A 103 -4.14 9.75 13.28
N VAL A 104 -5.21 10.49 12.98
CA VAL A 104 -6.04 10.24 11.79
C VAL A 104 -6.10 11.49 10.94
N MET A 105 -5.82 11.36 9.64
CA MET A 105 -6.12 12.40 8.66
C MET A 105 -7.02 11.88 7.55
N GLN A 106 -8.14 12.56 7.30
CA GLN A 106 -9.14 12.09 6.34
C GLN A 106 -9.72 13.15 5.40
N GLY A 107 -9.74 12.85 4.10
CA GLY A 107 -10.45 13.65 3.09
C GLY A 107 -9.77 14.97 2.71
N ILE A 108 -8.47 15.10 2.96
CA ILE A 108 -7.74 16.35 2.81
C ILE A 108 -6.98 16.39 1.49
N THR A 109 -6.99 17.53 0.79
CA THR A 109 -6.14 17.74 -0.39
C THR A 109 -4.90 18.53 -0.02
N PHE A 110 -3.74 17.95 -0.25
CA PHE A 110 -2.45 18.62 -0.13
C PHE A 110 -1.94 19.01 -1.51
N TYR A 111 -1.44 20.23 -1.62
CA TYR A 111 -0.77 20.67 -2.83
C TYR A 111 0.25 21.76 -2.55
N GLU A 112 1.26 21.82 -3.42
CA GLU A 112 2.29 22.85 -3.40
C GLU A 112 1.77 24.18 -3.97
N GLY A 113 1.94 25.27 -3.22
CA GLY A 113 1.69 26.63 -3.72
C GLY A 113 2.94 27.23 -4.35
N GLN A 114 2.99 27.31 -5.70
CA GLN A 114 4.08 27.88 -6.52
C GLN A 114 5.50 27.34 -6.27
N SER A 115 6.08 26.71 -7.30
CA SER A 115 7.50 26.32 -7.48
C SER A 115 8.40 26.56 -6.26
N ILE A 116 8.27 25.69 -5.26
CA ILE A 116 9.15 25.69 -4.10
C ILE A 116 10.41 24.88 -4.43
N THR A 117 11.52 25.27 -3.81
CA THR A 117 12.81 24.60 -4.02
C THR A 117 12.91 23.25 -3.34
N ASN A 118 12.04 22.96 -2.35
CA ASN A 118 12.05 21.73 -1.56
C ASN A 118 10.63 21.18 -1.46
N THR A 119 10.39 19.95 -1.91
CA THR A 119 9.08 19.29 -1.84
C THR A 119 8.55 19.27 -0.40
N PRO A 120 7.28 19.65 -0.13
CA PRO A 120 6.72 19.55 1.20
C PRO A 120 6.55 18.08 1.56
N TYR A 121 6.52 17.78 2.85
CA TYR A 121 6.33 16.40 3.28
C TYR A 121 5.42 16.27 4.49
N PHE A 122 4.78 15.11 4.59
CA PHE A 122 4.13 14.61 5.78
C PHE A 122 5.08 13.62 6.44
N GLU A 123 5.44 13.83 7.69
CA GLU A 123 6.44 13.02 8.38
C GLU A 123 5.87 12.42 9.67
N VAL A 124 6.20 11.16 9.92
CA VAL A 124 5.96 10.47 11.19
C VAL A 124 7.32 10.00 11.70
N ILE A 125 7.63 10.35 12.94
CA ILE A 125 8.94 10.11 13.55
C ILE A 125 8.78 9.49 14.94
N GLY A 126 9.55 8.44 15.18
CA GLY A 126 9.74 7.85 16.50
C GLY A 126 8.55 7.00 16.96
N GLU A 127 8.40 6.91 18.29
CA GLU A 127 7.41 6.07 18.95
C GLU A 127 6.02 6.68 18.79
N VAL A 128 5.21 6.09 17.91
CA VAL A 128 3.82 6.51 17.63
C VAL A 128 2.97 5.24 17.54
N ASN A 129 1.84 5.18 18.25
CA ASN A 129 1.03 3.96 18.28
C ASN A 129 0.31 3.71 16.94
N SER A 130 -0.36 4.73 16.39
CA SER A 130 -1.01 4.54 15.08
C SER A 130 -1.15 5.81 14.26
N VAL A 131 -1.04 5.64 12.94
CA VAL A 131 -1.31 6.69 11.95
C VAL A 131 -2.23 6.14 10.87
N ALA A 132 -3.33 6.84 10.63
CA ALA A 132 -4.30 6.54 9.58
C ALA A 132 -4.43 7.71 8.58
N LEU A 133 -4.04 7.48 7.33
CA LEU A 133 -4.21 8.41 6.22
C LEU A 133 -5.31 7.88 5.30
N LEU A 134 -6.46 8.56 5.29
CA LEU A 134 -7.68 8.04 4.68
C LEU A 134 -8.22 9.00 3.62
N GLN A 135 -8.44 8.54 2.39
CA GLN A 135 -9.14 9.30 1.35
C GLN A 135 -8.55 10.71 1.07
N ASN A 136 -7.26 10.91 1.33
CA ASN A 136 -6.57 12.16 1.07
C ASN A 136 -6.06 12.22 -0.38
N ASN A 137 -5.70 13.42 -0.82
CA ASN A 137 -5.07 13.65 -2.12
C ASN A 137 -3.74 14.37 -1.93
N PHE A 138 -2.63 13.67 -2.16
CA PHE A 138 -1.27 14.16 -2.08
C PHE A 138 -0.75 14.46 -3.47
N THR A 139 -0.56 15.74 -3.80
CA THR A 139 0.01 16.17 -5.09
C THR A 139 1.31 16.92 -4.87
N ASP A 140 2.41 16.40 -5.40
CA ASP A 140 3.76 16.93 -5.20
C ASP A 140 4.13 17.00 -3.70
N ILE A 141 3.73 15.98 -2.93
CA ILE A 141 4.01 15.83 -1.50
C ILE A 141 4.66 14.49 -1.24
N GLU A 142 5.66 14.46 -0.37
CA GLU A 142 6.27 13.22 0.12
C GLU A 142 5.65 12.80 1.46
N VAL A 143 5.49 11.50 1.68
CA VAL A 143 5.06 10.90 2.94
C VAL A 143 6.20 10.05 3.46
N PHE A 144 6.69 10.41 4.64
CA PHE A 144 7.79 9.74 5.31
C PHE A 144 7.33 9.19 6.65
N VAL A 145 7.58 7.91 6.88
CA VAL A 145 7.53 7.30 8.22
C VAL A 145 8.92 6.76 8.47
N LYS A 146 9.61 7.34 9.46
CA LYS A 146 10.99 7.05 9.78
C LYS A 146 11.10 6.60 11.23
N PRO A 147 11.96 5.60 11.53
CA PRO A 147 12.29 5.34 12.90
C PRO A 147 13.07 6.53 13.48
N ASP A 148 13.01 6.67 14.80
CA ASP A 148 13.87 7.56 15.58
C ASP A 148 14.74 6.75 16.55
N TYR A 149 15.60 7.43 17.31
CA TYR A 149 16.39 6.82 18.36
C TYR A 149 16.09 7.47 19.70
N ASP A 150 15.86 6.65 20.73
CA ASP A 150 15.84 7.13 22.10
C ASP A 150 17.25 7.55 22.57
N PRO A 151 17.40 8.20 23.75
CA PRO A 151 18.71 8.57 24.28
C PRO A 151 19.67 7.40 24.54
N ASP A 152 19.14 6.18 24.65
CA ASP A 152 19.91 4.94 24.86
C ASP A 152 20.32 4.28 23.52
N GLY A 153 19.86 4.82 22.39
CA GLY A 153 20.14 4.33 21.04
C GLY A 153 19.22 3.20 20.58
N ASN A 154 18.11 2.94 21.27
CA ASN A 154 17.09 2.01 20.81
C ASN A 154 16.27 2.65 19.68
N LEU A 155 15.91 1.84 18.68
CA LEU A 155 15.06 2.28 17.59
C LEU A 155 13.61 2.41 18.07
N LEU A 156 13.01 3.57 17.80
CA LEU A 156 11.61 3.87 18.07
C LEU A 156 10.85 3.88 16.73
N TYR A 157 9.73 3.17 16.66
CA TYR A 157 8.95 3.01 15.44
C TYR A 157 7.51 3.48 15.60
N LEU A 158 6.88 3.71 14.45
CA LEU A 158 5.43 3.71 14.35
C LEU A 158 4.93 2.26 14.44
N ASP A 159 4.01 1.90 15.33
CA ASP A 159 3.53 0.51 15.38
C ASP A 159 2.65 0.19 14.16
N LYS A 160 1.65 1.05 13.89
CA LYS A 160 0.60 0.78 12.90
C LYS A 160 0.44 1.93 11.90
N LEU A 161 0.63 1.63 10.63
CA LEU A 161 0.35 2.55 9.52
C LEU A 161 -0.80 2.04 8.65
N VAL A 162 -1.87 2.83 8.56
CA VAL A 162 -3.04 2.54 7.71
C VAL A 162 -3.19 3.64 6.66
N VAL A 163 -3.03 3.31 5.39
CA VAL A 163 -3.12 4.25 4.27
C VAL A 163 -4.14 3.73 3.28
N VAL A 164 -5.36 4.29 3.31
CA VAL A 164 -6.50 3.76 2.55
C VAL A 164 -7.22 4.78 1.69
N GLY A 165 -7.46 4.41 0.43
CA GLY A 165 -8.29 5.20 -0.49
C GLY A 165 -7.69 6.54 -0.89
N ASN A 166 -6.39 6.75 -0.69
CA ASN A 166 -5.72 8.01 -1.02
C ASN A 166 -5.34 8.07 -2.49
N ARG A 167 -5.18 9.30 -2.99
CA ARG A 167 -4.58 9.60 -4.28
C ARG A 167 -3.21 10.22 -4.06
N PHE A 168 -2.18 9.68 -4.70
CA PHE A 168 -0.82 10.21 -4.71
C PHE A 168 -0.43 10.56 -6.14
N VAL A 169 0.11 11.75 -6.36
CA VAL A 169 0.56 12.23 -7.68
C VAL A 169 1.93 12.88 -7.50
N ARG A 170 2.95 12.36 -8.21
CA ARG A 170 4.31 12.93 -8.25
C ARG A 170 4.93 13.18 -6.88
N GLY A 171 4.88 12.18 -6.02
CA GLY A 171 5.47 12.22 -4.69
C GLY A 171 6.33 10.99 -4.41
N LYS A 172 6.58 10.80 -3.12
CA LYS A 172 7.27 9.64 -2.59
C LYS A 172 6.55 9.17 -1.33
N ILE A 173 6.44 7.86 -1.17
CA ILE A 173 6.01 7.25 0.09
C ILE A 173 7.17 6.38 0.55
N ASP A 174 7.71 6.66 1.72
CA ASP A 174 8.72 5.85 2.40
C ASP A 174 8.16 5.49 3.76
N SER A 175 7.96 4.21 4.04
CA SER A 175 7.32 3.76 5.27
C SER A 175 8.22 2.84 6.08
N ALA A 176 8.12 2.96 7.41
CA ALA A 176 8.71 2.08 8.40
C ALA A 176 7.75 1.96 9.59
N ALA A 177 6.81 1.02 9.53
CA ALA A 177 5.93 0.67 10.64
C ALA A 177 6.42 -0.65 11.26
N GLU A 178 6.26 -0.91 12.56
CA GLU A 178 6.83 -2.11 13.23
C GLU A 178 5.88 -3.30 13.29
N GLU A 179 4.58 -3.08 13.52
CA GLU A 179 3.61 -4.16 13.67
C GLU A 179 2.78 -4.38 12.40
N LEU A 180 2.18 -3.32 11.85
CA LEU A 180 1.26 -3.40 10.72
C LEU A 180 1.45 -2.26 9.74
N PHE A 181 1.59 -2.61 8.46
CA PHE A 181 1.46 -1.67 7.37
C PHE A 181 0.33 -2.09 6.41
N LEU A 182 -0.83 -1.42 6.51
CA LEU A 182 -1.95 -1.59 5.59
C LEU A 182 -1.97 -0.45 4.57
N PHE A 183 -1.72 -0.77 3.31
CA PHE A 183 -1.77 0.15 2.19
C PHE A 183 -2.80 -0.33 1.16
N ALA A 184 -4.01 0.22 1.19
CA ALA A 184 -5.12 -0.37 0.43
C ALA A 184 -5.99 0.62 -0.35
N GLY A 185 -6.42 0.20 -1.55
CA GLY A 185 -7.35 0.97 -2.37
C GLY A 185 -6.82 2.33 -2.85
N ASN A 186 -5.51 2.55 -2.81
CA ASN A 186 -4.90 3.82 -3.20
C ASN A 186 -4.70 3.91 -4.72
N SER A 187 -4.57 5.14 -5.24
CA SER A 187 -4.16 5.43 -6.61
C SER A 187 -2.86 6.22 -6.59
N LEU A 188 -1.83 5.73 -7.25
CA LEU A 188 -0.49 6.32 -7.31
C LEU A 188 -0.16 6.60 -8.76
N SER A 189 0.19 7.84 -9.09
CA SER A 189 0.64 8.23 -10.43
C SER A 189 1.98 8.93 -10.34
N PHE A 190 3.00 8.30 -10.92
CA PHE A 190 4.37 8.81 -10.95
C PHE A 190 4.96 9.01 -9.55
N ASN A 191 4.72 8.06 -8.65
CA ASN A 191 5.26 8.10 -7.29
C ASN A 191 6.32 7.02 -7.11
N ASN A 192 7.30 7.33 -6.27
CA ASN A 192 8.10 6.27 -5.67
C ASN A 192 7.40 5.71 -4.43
N PHE A 193 7.28 4.39 -4.35
CA PHE A 193 6.68 3.71 -3.21
C PHE A 193 7.70 2.76 -2.60
N TYR A 194 8.02 2.98 -1.33
CA TYR A 194 8.90 2.13 -0.53
C TYR A 194 8.10 1.64 0.69
N ALA A 195 7.64 0.39 0.60
CA ALA A 195 7.14 -0.31 1.77
C ALA A 195 8.35 -0.85 2.54
N ASN A 196 8.53 -0.35 3.75
CA ASN A 196 9.43 -0.91 4.76
C ASN A 196 10.91 -0.99 4.36
N LYS A 197 11.51 0.17 4.14
CA LYS A 197 12.91 0.27 3.71
C LYS A 197 13.93 -0.02 4.83
N SER A 198 13.53 0.08 6.09
CA SER A 198 14.36 -0.19 7.28
C SER A 198 14.03 -1.55 7.90
N GLN A 199 14.77 -1.96 8.93
CA GLN A 199 14.75 -3.28 9.60
C GLN A 199 13.42 -3.66 10.28
N SER A 200 12.29 -3.16 9.80
CA SER A 200 11.01 -3.46 10.39
C SER A 200 10.54 -4.87 10.04
N THR A 201 9.83 -5.42 11.01
CA THR A 201 9.20 -6.73 11.03
C THR A 201 7.69 -6.66 10.77
N ALA A 202 7.14 -5.52 10.35
CA ALA A 202 5.70 -5.37 10.18
C ALA A 202 5.12 -6.35 9.16
N GLU A 203 3.93 -6.85 9.48
CA GLU A 203 3.08 -7.52 8.51
C GLU A 203 2.56 -6.48 7.51
N GLN A 204 2.77 -6.72 6.22
CA GLN A 204 2.44 -5.75 5.18
C GLN A 204 1.29 -6.25 4.34
N HIS A 205 0.30 -5.38 4.13
CA HIS A 205 -0.88 -5.64 3.32
C HIS A 205 -1.01 -4.54 2.28
N ILE A 206 -0.60 -4.84 1.06
CA ILE A 206 -0.70 -3.95 -0.11
C ILE A 206 -1.85 -4.47 -0.97
N LEU A 207 -3.04 -3.90 -0.80
CA LEU A 207 -4.29 -4.48 -1.31
C LEU A 207 -5.03 -3.55 -2.28
N GLY A 208 -5.36 -4.00 -3.49
CA GLY A 208 -6.31 -3.27 -4.34
C GLY A 208 -5.84 -1.90 -4.83
N ASN A 209 -4.53 -1.63 -4.89
CA ASN A 209 -3.98 -0.34 -5.29
C ASN A 209 -3.83 -0.26 -6.82
N ALA A 210 -3.82 0.95 -7.36
CA ALA A 210 -3.45 1.22 -8.74
C ALA A 210 -2.16 2.06 -8.80
N PHE A 211 -1.13 1.54 -9.45
CA PHE A 211 0.16 2.17 -9.65
C PHE A 211 0.35 2.48 -11.13
N VAL A 212 0.51 3.75 -11.47
CA VAL A 212 0.95 4.22 -12.80
C VAL A 212 2.36 4.74 -12.65
N LEU A 213 3.31 4.11 -13.31
CA LEU A 213 4.74 4.30 -13.16
C LEU A 213 5.33 4.83 -14.48
N ASP A 214 6.28 5.74 -14.39
CA ASP A 214 7.16 6.15 -15.49
C ASP A 214 8.56 5.53 -15.34
N ASN A 215 9.51 5.93 -16.19
CA ASN A 215 10.89 5.42 -16.15
C ASN A 215 11.68 5.76 -14.88
N THR A 216 11.25 6.72 -14.07
CA THR A 216 11.97 7.22 -12.88
C THR A 216 11.40 6.73 -11.57
N THR A 217 10.22 6.14 -11.60
CA THR A 217 9.44 5.74 -10.43
C THR A 217 9.61 4.27 -10.15
N THR A 218 9.56 3.90 -8.87
CA THR A 218 9.80 2.52 -8.42
C THR A 218 8.78 2.14 -7.35
N VAL A 219 8.27 0.91 -7.44
CA VAL A 219 7.57 0.25 -6.32
C VAL A 219 8.52 -0.78 -5.72
N ASN A 220 8.93 -0.54 -4.48
CA ASN A 220 9.76 -1.45 -3.71
C ASN A 220 8.99 -1.87 -2.46
N ILE A 221 8.69 -3.16 -2.40
CA ILE A 221 7.97 -3.79 -1.30
C ILE A 221 8.94 -4.75 -0.65
N GLY A 222 9.56 -4.30 0.43
CA GLY A 222 10.51 -5.12 1.16
C GLY A 222 9.99 -5.46 2.54
N SER A 223 10.30 -6.65 3.02
CA SER A 223 10.13 -7.01 4.42
C SER A 223 11.44 -7.65 4.89
N THR A 224 11.80 -7.47 6.16
CA THR A 224 13.05 -8.00 6.71
C THR A 224 12.79 -8.96 7.87
N GLY A 225 13.60 -10.00 7.99
CA GLY A 225 13.38 -11.04 9.00
C GLY A 225 12.19 -11.95 8.65
N SER A 226 11.36 -12.27 9.63
CA SER A 226 10.22 -13.19 9.52
C SER A 226 8.89 -12.52 9.12
N SER A 227 8.93 -11.25 8.75
CA SER A 227 7.76 -10.51 8.29
C SER A 227 7.25 -11.02 6.95
N HIS A 228 5.94 -10.90 6.73
CA HIS A 228 5.28 -11.32 5.50
C HIS A 228 4.67 -10.13 4.76
N SER A 229 4.88 -10.05 3.45
CA SER A 229 4.21 -9.08 2.58
C SER A 229 3.10 -9.75 1.78
N ARG A 230 1.88 -9.22 1.86
CA ARG A 230 0.75 -9.62 1.02
C ARG A 230 0.46 -8.53 0.02
N VAL A 231 0.73 -8.80 -1.25
CA VAL A 231 0.49 -7.91 -2.37
C VAL A 231 -0.64 -8.51 -3.19
N VAL A 232 -1.87 -8.05 -2.95
CA VAL A 232 -3.09 -8.70 -3.47
C VAL A 232 -3.95 -7.73 -4.27
N GLY A 233 -4.41 -8.12 -5.45
CA GLY A 233 -5.44 -7.36 -6.17
C GLY A 233 -4.96 -6.02 -6.73
N ASN A 234 -3.65 -5.80 -6.88
CA ASN A 234 -3.12 -4.51 -7.34
C ASN A 234 -3.03 -4.45 -8.86
N PHE A 235 -3.03 -3.22 -9.39
CA PHE A 235 -2.80 -2.93 -10.79
C PHE A 235 -1.51 -2.13 -10.93
N PHE A 236 -0.52 -2.65 -11.64
CA PHE A 236 0.75 -1.98 -11.92
C PHE A 236 0.83 -1.70 -13.42
N ASP A 237 1.01 -0.42 -13.79
CA ASP A 237 1.07 0.02 -15.18
C ASP A 237 2.34 0.83 -15.40
N ARG A 238 3.28 0.27 -16.13
CA ARG A 238 4.57 0.90 -16.44
C ARG A 238 4.51 1.56 -17.82
N LEU A 239 4.50 2.87 -17.81
CA LEU A 239 4.70 3.73 -18.96
C LEU A 239 6.21 3.85 -19.24
N VAL A 240 6.58 3.66 -20.50
CA VAL A 240 7.94 3.92 -20.99
C VAL A 240 7.92 5.23 -21.76
N SER A 241 8.73 6.21 -21.32
CA SER A 241 8.86 7.51 -21.98
C SER A 241 10.17 7.62 -22.77
N ASP A 242 10.14 8.19 -23.98
CA ASP A 242 11.30 8.34 -24.88
C ASP A 242 12.38 9.32 -24.40
N ASP A 243 12.09 10.15 -23.39
CA ASP A 243 12.83 11.38 -23.10
C ASP A 243 14.21 11.20 -22.45
N SER A 244 14.72 9.97 -22.28
CA SER A 244 16.05 9.77 -21.75
C SER A 244 16.97 9.05 -22.75
N SER A 245 17.88 9.84 -23.32
CA SER A 245 19.12 9.34 -23.94
C SER A 245 19.98 8.48 -22.97
N SER A 246 19.58 8.36 -21.69
CA SER A 246 20.11 7.48 -20.66
C SER A 246 19.28 6.20 -20.39
N ALA A 247 18.14 5.96 -21.06
CA ALA A 247 17.35 4.73 -20.93
C ALA A 247 18.09 3.47 -21.41
N SER A 248 19.20 3.64 -22.13
CA SER A 248 19.96 2.58 -22.77
C SER A 248 20.60 1.57 -21.81
N ASN A 249 20.45 1.67 -20.49
CA ASN A 249 20.89 0.65 -19.51
C ASN A 249 19.96 0.50 -18.29
N ALA A 250 18.78 1.11 -18.28
CA ALA A 250 17.91 1.03 -17.11
C ALA A 250 17.19 -0.33 -17.07
N TYR A 251 17.41 -1.09 -16.00
CA TYR A 251 16.56 -2.21 -15.64
C TYR A 251 15.23 -1.64 -15.13
N LEU A 252 14.20 -1.71 -15.96
CA LEU A 252 12.89 -1.15 -15.64
C LEU A 252 12.02 -2.23 -14.99
N SER A 253 12.23 -2.51 -13.70
CA SER A 253 11.27 -3.33 -12.95
C SER A 253 10.18 -2.44 -12.36
N PRO A 254 8.89 -2.66 -12.67
CA PRO A 254 7.81 -1.93 -12.03
C PRO A 254 7.72 -2.26 -10.53
N VAL A 255 8.09 -3.48 -10.14
CA VAL A 255 7.92 -4.00 -8.78
C VAL A 255 9.16 -4.75 -8.32
N TYR A 256 9.71 -4.35 -7.18
CA TYR A 256 10.74 -5.08 -6.44
C TYR A 256 10.12 -5.66 -5.18
N LEU A 257 10.18 -6.97 -5.02
CA LEU A 257 9.71 -7.68 -3.82
C LEU A 257 10.90 -8.21 -3.03
N ARG A 258 10.92 -7.99 -1.72
CA ARG A 258 11.97 -8.51 -0.82
C ARG A 258 11.37 -9.15 0.44
N GLY A 259 12.02 -10.18 0.97
CA GLY A 259 11.59 -10.93 2.14
C GLY A 259 10.70 -12.11 1.78
N HIS A 260 9.66 -12.35 2.57
CA HIS A 260 8.73 -13.45 2.34
C HIS A 260 7.32 -12.93 2.10
N GLY A 261 6.53 -13.61 1.27
CA GLY A 261 5.19 -13.11 1.01
C GLY A 261 4.37 -13.83 -0.05
N VAL A 262 3.25 -13.19 -0.37
CA VAL A 262 2.30 -13.59 -1.41
C VAL A 262 2.12 -12.41 -2.36
N PHE A 263 2.28 -12.67 -3.66
CA PHE A 263 1.96 -11.75 -4.74
C PHE A 263 0.83 -12.37 -5.57
N SER A 264 -0.41 -11.96 -5.30
CA SER A 264 -1.59 -12.62 -5.86
C SER A 264 -2.64 -11.69 -6.47
N ASN A 265 -3.39 -12.18 -7.46
CA ASN A 265 -4.50 -11.44 -8.06
C ASN A 265 -4.11 -10.07 -8.62
N ASN A 266 -2.82 -9.86 -8.96
CA ASN A 266 -2.34 -8.59 -9.48
C ASN A 266 -2.35 -8.58 -11.02
N THR A 267 -2.57 -7.40 -11.58
CA THR A 267 -2.29 -7.12 -13.00
C THR A 267 -0.99 -6.34 -13.08
N VAL A 268 -0.04 -6.80 -13.90
CA VAL A 268 1.21 -6.10 -14.19
C VAL A 268 1.27 -5.86 -15.69
N LEU A 269 1.10 -4.60 -16.08
CA LEU A 269 1.25 -4.13 -17.45
C LEU A 269 2.64 -3.50 -17.60
N ALA A 270 3.45 -4.09 -18.48
CA ALA A 270 4.81 -3.63 -18.74
C ALA A 270 4.94 -3.10 -20.17
N GLY A 271 5.70 -2.02 -20.33
CA GLY A 271 6.16 -1.58 -21.64
C GLY A 271 5.16 -0.75 -22.44
N ARG A 272 4.16 -0.12 -21.81
CA ARG A 272 3.27 0.78 -22.54
C ARG A 272 4.04 2.02 -22.99
N ASN A 273 4.48 2.04 -24.24
CA ASN A 273 5.09 3.22 -24.83
C ASN A 273 4.00 4.17 -25.31
N THR A 274 3.94 5.37 -24.76
CA THR A 274 3.00 6.41 -25.23
C THR A 274 3.48 7.09 -26.52
N TYR A 275 4.69 6.79 -26.97
CA TYR A 275 5.34 7.41 -28.12
C TYR A 275 5.87 6.37 -29.11
N GLN A 276 5.91 6.72 -30.40
CA GLN A 276 6.37 5.83 -31.47
C GLN A 276 7.89 5.93 -31.73
N SER A 277 8.68 6.57 -30.84
CA SER A 277 10.09 6.81 -31.16
C SER A 277 10.96 5.56 -30.94
N PRO A 278 12.04 5.35 -31.72
CA PRO A 278 12.86 4.14 -31.69
C PRO A 278 13.79 3.97 -30.46
N GLY A 279 13.53 4.64 -29.34
CA GLY A 279 14.38 4.58 -28.14
C GLY A 279 14.02 3.40 -27.24
N THR A 280 14.62 2.23 -27.44
CA THR A 280 14.23 1.01 -26.69
C THR A 280 15.13 0.72 -25.48
N PRO A 281 14.57 0.41 -24.30
CA PRO A 281 15.35 -0.11 -23.16
C PRO A 281 15.98 -1.49 -23.48
N ASN A 282 17.14 -1.79 -22.88
CA ASN A 282 17.88 -3.05 -23.14
C ASN A 282 17.21 -4.31 -22.59
N SER A 283 16.40 -4.18 -21.53
CA SER A 283 15.71 -5.27 -20.86
C SER A 283 14.50 -4.74 -20.09
N ILE A 284 13.40 -5.49 -20.10
CA ILE A 284 12.22 -5.22 -19.28
C ILE A 284 12.17 -6.28 -18.19
N GLN A 285 12.38 -5.87 -16.94
CA GLN A 285 12.14 -6.74 -15.79
C GLN A 285 10.67 -6.62 -15.44
N VAL A 286 9.93 -7.73 -15.42
CA VAL A 286 8.50 -7.67 -15.08
C VAL A 286 8.35 -7.56 -13.57
N VAL A 287 9.11 -8.37 -12.82
CA VAL A 287 9.21 -8.32 -11.36
C VAL A 287 10.59 -8.83 -10.93
N ASP A 288 11.17 -8.21 -9.90
CA ASP A 288 12.40 -8.63 -9.25
C ASP A 288 12.10 -9.15 -7.84
N PHE A 289 12.57 -10.35 -7.50
CA PHE A 289 12.33 -11.04 -6.23
C PHE A 289 13.64 -11.27 -5.46
N TYR A 290 13.59 -11.00 -4.16
CA TYR A 290 14.64 -11.28 -3.19
C TYR A 290 14.04 -11.92 -1.93
N GLY A 291 13.93 -13.25 -1.92
CA GLY A 291 13.40 -14.05 -0.82
C GLY A 291 12.35 -15.03 -1.31
N SER A 292 11.42 -15.46 -0.44
CA SER A 292 10.47 -16.53 -0.79
C SER A 292 9.05 -16.01 -1.05
N PHE A 293 8.55 -16.18 -2.27
CA PHE A 293 7.23 -15.67 -2.67
C PHE A 293 6.34 -16.73 -3.32
N ALA A 294 5.09 -16.81 -2.87
CA ALA A 294 4.02 -17.44 -3.65
C ALA A 294 3.45 -16.41 -4.63
N ILE A 295 3.50 -16.70 -5.93
CA ILE A 295 3.13 -15.79 -7.00
C ILE A 295 1.99 -16.45 -7.77
N ASN A 296 0.76 -16.08 -7.47
CA ASN A 296 -0.38 -16.79 -8.02
C ASN A 296 -1.53 -15.93 -8.52
N ASN A 297 -2.30 -16.46 -9.47
CA ASN A 297 -3.47 -15.77 -10.01
C ASN A 297 -3.17 -14.34 -10.54
N ASN A 298 -1.96 -14.07 -11.00
CA ASN A 298 -1.62 -12.78 -11.58
C ASN A 298 -1.81 -12.78 -13.10
N VAL A 299 -1.98 -11.59 -13.67
CA VAL A 299 -1.88 -11.36 -15.11
C VAL A 299 -0.64 -10.51 -15.36
N PHE A 300 0.32 -11.05 -16.11
CA PHE A 300 1.49 -10.33 -16.59
C PHE A 300 1.32 -10.08 -18.08
N HIS A 301 1.17 -8.82 -18.48
CA HIS A 301 0.98 -8.43 -19.87
C HIS A 301 2.07 -7.49 -20.31
N VAL A 302 2.71 -7.81 -21.43
CA VAL A 302 3.68 -6.95 -22.07
C VAL A 302 3.05 -6.35 -23.32
N GLU A 303 3.11 -5.04 -23.46
CA GLU A 303 2.55 -4.37 -24.63
C GLU A 303 3.34 -4.73 -25.92
N PRO A 304 2.68 -5.11 -27.02
CA PRO A 304 3.33 -5.58 -28.26
C PRO A 304 4.42 -4.66 -28.81
N ILE A 305 4.24 -3.34 -28.68
CA ILE A 305 5.20 -2.34 -29.17
C ILE A 305 6.55 -2.47 -28.47
N ALA A 306 6.58 -2.96 -27.23
CA ALA A 306 7.82 -3.22 -26.50
C ALA A 306 8.60 -4.45 -27.01
N LEU A 307 7.97 -5.30 -27.85
CA LEU A 307 8.52 -6.58 -28.29
C LEU A 307 9.30 -6.51 -29.61
N GLN A 308 9.22 -5.41 -30.36
CA GLN A 308 9.63 -5.40 -31.76
C GLN A 308 11.15 -5.50 -32.01
N GLU A 309 12.02 -5.43 -30.99
CA GLU A 309 13.48 -5.49 -31.25
C GLU A 309 14.37 -6.28 -30.26
N ARG A 310 13.91 -6.91 -29.15
CA ARG A 310 14.86 -7.46 -28.13
C ARG A 310 14.38 -8.67 -27.29
N ASP A 311 15.38 -9.44 -26.82
CA ASP A 311 15.28 -10.76 -26.17
C ASP A 311 15.18 -10.78 -24.63
N ASN A 312 15.19 -9.65 -23.91
CA ASN A 312 15.39 -9.69 -22.44
C ASN A 312 14.17 -9.19 -21.66
N ILE A 313 13.08 -9.94 -21.71
CA ILE A 313 12.03 -9.85 -20.68
C ILE A 313 12.38 -10.86 -19.59
N SER A 314 12.36 -10.46 -18.32
CA SER A 314 12.70 -11.40 -17.26
C SER A 314 11.87 -11.28 -16.00
N PHE A 315 11.69 -12.43 -15.37
CA PHE A 315 11.32 -12.56 -13.96
C PHE A 315 12.60 -12.94 -13.22
N ASN A 316 13.06 -12.08 -12.33
CA ASN A 316 14.36 -12.27 -11.71
C ASN A 316 14.23 -12.74 -10.28
N VAL A 317 14.60 -13.99 -10.02
CA VAL A 317 14.68 -14.55 -8.66
C VAL A 317 16.15 -14.57 -8.28
N ARG A 318 16.59 -13.54 -7.54
CA ARG A 318 18.02 -13.33 -7.26
C ARG A 318 18.50 -14.10 -6.03
N ASP A 319 17.62 -14.23 -5.04
CA ASP A 319 17.85 -14.91 -3.77
C ASP A 319 16.50 -15.46 -3.30
N GLY A 320 16.46 -16.66 -2.73
CA GLY A 320 15.22 -17.32 -2.27
C GLY A 320 14.46 -18.15 -3.32
N ASP A 321 13.20 -18.47 -3.02
CA ASP A 321 12.35 -19.42 -3.75
C ASP A 321 11.05 -18.76 -4.25
N ALA A 322 10.69 -18.96 -5.51
CA ALA A 322 9.45 -18.41 -6.05
C ALA A 322 8.54 -19.51 -6.61
N HIS A 323 7.29 -19.60 -6.15
CA HIS A 323 6.32 -20.54 -6.71
C HIS A 323 5.31 -19.79 -7.56
N PHE A 324 5.43 -19.93 -8.88
CA PHE A 324 4.52 -19.35 -9.85
C PHE A 324 3.38 -20.32 -10.15
N SER A 325 2.17 -20.02 -9.69
CA SER A 325 1.00 -20.84 -9.97
C SER A 325 -0.22 -20.10 -10.47
N ASN A 326 -1.01 -20.71 -11.36
CA ASN A 326 -2.26 -20.11 -11.85
C ASN A 326 -2.11 -18.68 -12.42
N ASN A 327 -0.95 -18.33 -12.98
CA ASN A 327 -0.76 -17.02 -13.61
C ASN A 327 -1.15 -17.06 -15.09
N ILE A 328 -1.53 -15.90 -15.62
CA ILE A 328 -1.70 -15.64 -17.04
C ILE A 328 -0.54 -14.79 -17.52
N PHE A 329 0.13 -15.24 -18.57
CA PHE A 329 1.18 -14.55 -19.29
C PHE A 329 0.63 -14.10 -20.66
N VAL A 330 0.58 -12.79 -20.91
CA VAL A 330 0.09 -12.23 -22.18
C VAL A 330 1.24 -11.54 -22.91
N ASN A 331 1.45 -11.90 -24.18
CA ASN A 331 2.47 -11.32 -25.07
C ASN A 331 3.90 -11.44 -24.50
N LEU A 332 4.18 -12.54 -23.81
CA LEU A 332 5.51 -12.84 -23.27
C LEU A 332 6.29 -13.69 -24.28
N PRO A 333 7.29 -13.12 -24.99
CA PRO A 333 8.00 -13.81 -26.06
C PRO A 333 8.84 -14.98 -25.50
N ASN A 334 9.15 -15.97 -26.35
CA ASN A 334 9.98 -17.13 -26.01
C ASN A 334 11.33 -16.84 -25.36
N ALA A 335 11.87 -15.63 -25.49
CA ALA A 335 13.13 -15.24 -24.88
C ALA A 335 13.01 -14.86 -23.39
N VAL A 336 11.83 -15.02 -22.76
CA VAL A 336 11.65 -14.69 -21.35
C VAL A 336 12.55 -15.57 -20.48
N ALA A 337 13.56 -14.94 -19.89
CA ALA A 337 14.39 -15.59 -18.90
C ALA A 337 13.68 -15.52 -17.55
N PHE A 338 13.28 -16.67 -17.00
CA PHE A 338 13.17 -16.81 -15.55
C PHE A 338 14.60 -16.90 -14.99
N SER A 339 15.30 -15.76 -15.01
CA SER A 339 16.68 -15.67 -14.60
C SER A 339 16.75 -15.96 -13.10
N GLY A 340 17.28 -17.14 -12.76
CA GLY A 340 17.23 -17.65 -11.40
C GLY A 340 16.80 -19.11 -11.31
N LEU A 341 16.05 -19.66 -12.27
CA LEU A 341 15.63 -21.09 -12.22
C LEU A 341 16.80 -22.05 -12.04
N ASP A 342 17.92 -21.80 -12.74
CA ASP A 342 19.10 -22.66 -12.65
C ASP A 342 19.96 -22.43 -11.40
N ARG A 343 19.70 -21.36 -10.63
CA ARG A 343 20.51 -20.93 -9.47
C ARG A 343 19.76 -21.01 -8.14
N ALA A 344 18.45 -20.79 -8.15
CA ALA A 344 17.55 -20.85 -7.02
C ALA A 344 16.90 -22.24 -7.01
N ASN A 345 17.35 -23.10 -6.10
CA ASN A 345 16.93 -24.50 -6.00
C ASN A 345 15.41 -24.73 -5.77
N GLY A 346 14.59 -23.69 -5.57
CA GLY A 346 13.17 -23.82 -5.27
C GLY A 346 12.21 -22.98 -6.12
N THR A 347 12.64 -22.42 -7.27
CA THR A 347 11.66 -21.77 -8.16
C THR A 347 10.87 -22.80 -8.96
N THR A 348 9.54 -22.75 -8.88
CA THR A 348 8.63 -23.72 -9.50
C THR A 348 7.55 -23.02 -10.31
N LEU A 349 7.12 -23.66 -11.40
CA LEU A 349 6.02 -23.21 -12.24
C LEU A 349 4.95 -24.30 -12.31
N GLU A 350 3.70 -23.94 -12.07
CA GLU A 350 2.57 -24.88 -12.03
C GLU A 350 1.27 -24.24 -12.54
N ASN A 351 0.52 -24.92 -13.41
CA ASN A 351 -0.81 -24.48 -13.86
C ASN A 351 -0.90 -23.03 -14.36
N ASN A 352 0.15 -22.53 -15.04
CA ASN A 352 0.11 -21.21 -15.65
C ASN A 352 -0.38 -21.30 -17.10
N LEU A 353 -0.96 -20.22 -17.62
CA LEU A 353 -1.37 -20.08 -19.01
C LEU A 353 -0.51 -19.05 -19.72
N CYS A 354 -0.20 -19.27 -21.00
CA CYS A 354 0.40 -18.26 -21.86
C CYS A 354 -0.45 -18.05 -23.12
N PHE A 355 -0.68 -16.80 -23.46
CA PHE A 355 -1.38 -16.36 -24.66
C PHE A 355 -0.61 -15.23 -25.37
N SER A 356 -0.59 -15.26 -26.69
CA SER A 356 0.03 -14.20 -27.52
C SER A 356 -1.01 -13.61 -28.46
N GLU A 357 -1.21 -12.31 -28.35
CA GLU A 357 -2.03 -11.48 -29.26
C GLU A 357 -1.24 -11.05 -30.50
N VAL A 358 0.09 -11.26 -30.50
CA VAL A 358 0.98 -10.79 -31.55
C VAL A 358 1.34 -11.95 -32.47
N ASP A 359 0.87 -11.85 -33.71
CA ASP A 359 1.20 -12.80 -34.77
C ASP A 359 2.72 -12.99 -34.88
N GLY A 360 3.16 -14.24 -34.77
CA GLY A 360 4.58 -14.61 -34.91
C GLY A 360 5.45 -14.40 -33.66
N VAL A 361 4.87 -13.94 -32.53
CA VAL A 361 5.56 -13.98 -31.22
C VAL A 361 5.08 -15.21 -30.46
N PRO A 362 5.83 -16.32 -30.48
CA PRO A 362 5.46 -17.50 -29.73
C PRO A 362 5.52 -17.23 -28.22
N CYS A 363 4.57 -17.86 -27.53
CA CYS A 363 4.50 -17.90 -26.07
C CYS A 363 5.52 -18.88 -25.50
N ILE A 364 6.11 -18.53 -24.36
CA ILE A 364 7.10 -19.36 -23.68
C ILE A 364 6.65 -20.81 -23.48
N GLU A 365 7.46 -21.75 -23.96
CA GLU A 365 7.28 -23.18 -23.75
C GLU A 365 8.11 -23.63 -22.54
N HIS A 366 7.43 -23.91 -21.41
CA HIS A 366 8.08 -24.42 -20.19
C HIS A 366 7.17 -25.40 -19.46
N ALA A 367 7.75 -26.37 -18.75
CA ALA A 367 6.98 -27.24 -17.85
C ALA A 367 6.21 -26.40 -16.81
N GLY A 368 4.90 -26.61 -16.68
CA GLY A 368 4.04 -25.80 -15.81
C GLY A 368 3.45 -24.54 -16.45
N ILE A 369 3.69 -24.33 -17.75
CA ILE A 369 3.01 -23.31 -18.58
C ILE A 369 2.29 -24.02 -19.73
N THR A 370 0.99 -23.76 -19.88
CA THR A 370 0.18 -24.23 -21.00
C THR A 370 -0.05 -23.08 -21.99
N VAL A 371 0.40 -23.25 -23.23
CA VAL A 371 0.10 -22.29 -24.30
C VAL A 371 -1.34 -22.50 -24.78
N VAL A 372 -2.10 -21.41 -24.87
CA VAL A 372 -3.50 -21.43 -25.34
C VAL A 372 -3.67 -20.52 -26.55
N ASP A 373 -4.48 -20.95 -27.52
CA ASP A 373 -4.71 -20.22 -28.77
C ASP A 373 -5.66 -19.03 -28.59
N ASP A 374 -6.63 -19.12 -27.67
CA ASP A 374 -7.59 -18.07 -27.37
C ASP A 374 -7.97 -18.12 -25.88
N LEU A 375 -7.47 -17.14 -25.13
CA LEU A 375 -7.70 -17.04 -23.69
C LEU A 375 -9.06 -16.42 -23.36
N LYS A 376 -9.73 -15.75 -24.30
CA LYS A 376 -11.02 -15.07 -24.11
C LYS A 376 -11.06 -14.21 -22.85
N LEU A 377 -10.24 -13.16 -22.81
CA LEU A 377 -10.29 -12.15 -21.76
C LEU A 377 -11.05 -10.91 -22.24
N ASP A 378 -11.64 -10.17 -21.30
CA ASP A 378 -12.09 -8.80 -21.58
C ASP A 378 -10.94 -7.78 -21.48
N SER A 379 -11.23 -6.49 -21.71
CA SER A 379 -10.25 -5.41 -21.64
C SER A 379 -9.67 -5.15 -20.24
N GLN A 380 -10.21 -5.81 -19.21
CA GLN A 380 -9.73 -5.74 -17.83
C GLN A 380 -9.06 -7.05 -17.40
N PHE A 381 -8.80 -7.96 -18.35
CA PHE A 381 -8.23 -9.29 -18.11
C PHE A 381 -9.11 -10.25 -17.32
N ARG A 382 -10.43 -10.03 -17.32
CA ARG A 382 -11.37 -10.97 -16.71
C ARG A 382 -11.68 -12.11 -17.68
N PRO A 383 -11.68 -13.38 -17.22
CA PRO A 383 -12.12 -14.50 -18.05
C PRO A 383 -13.55 -14.31 -18.55
N LEU A 384 -13.76 -14.40 -19.86
CA LEU A 384 -15.08 -14.44 -20.47
C LEU A 384 -15.58 -15.88 -20.55
N ALA A 385 -16.89 -16.03 -20.78
CA ALA A 385 -17.52 -17.35 -20.90
C ALA A 385 -16.77 -18.26 -21.91
N GLY A 386 -16.38 -19.45 -21.43
CA GLY A 386 -15.64 -20.43 -22.22
C GLY A 386 -14.15 -20.13 -22.37
N SER A 387 -13.60 -19.23 -21.56
CA SER A 387 -12.15 -19.06 -21.37
C SER A 387 -11.54 -20.33 -20.77
N PRO A 388 -10.33 -20.75 -21.22
CA PRO A 388 -9.60 -21.84 -20.58
C PRO A 388 -9.05 -21.49 -19.19
N ALA A 389 -9.20 -20.23 -18.74
CA ALA A 389 -8.85 -19.80 -17.40
C ALA A 389 -9.94 -20.12 -16.36
N ILE A 390 -11.17 -20.43 -16.76
CA ILE A 390 -12.27 -20.70 -15.83
C ILE A 390 -12.14 -22.11 -15.22
N ASP A 391 -12.28 -22.23 -13.90
CA ASP A 391 -12.17 -23.49 -13.13
C ASP A 391 -10.87 -24.29 -13.40
N ALA A 392 -9.81 -23.59 -13.79
CA ALA A 392 -8.60 -24.19 -14.33
C ALA A 392 -7.40 -24.18 -13.39
N GLY A 393 -7.46 -23.43 -12.29
CA GLY A 393 -6.38 -23.29 -11.32
C GLY A 393 -6.19 -24.53 -10.45
N ILE A 394 -5.14 -24.55 -9.62
CA ILE A 394 -4.83 -25.68 -8.72
C ILE A 394 -6.09 -26.19 -7.97
N ASP A 395 -6.30 -27.51 -7.96
CA ASP A 395 -7.34 -28.15 -7.16
C ASP A 395 -6.92 -28.26 -5.70
N ASP A 396 -6.92 -27.12 -5.02
CA ASP A 396 -6.61 -26.98 -3.59
C ASP A 396 -7.68 -26.12 -2.94
N VAL A 397 -8.23 -26.63 -1.84
CA VAL A 397 -9.30 -26.01 -1.05
C VAL A 397 -8.97 -24.58 -0.61
N PHE A 398 -7.70 -24.24 -0.40
CA PHE A 398 -7.29 -22.89 -0.02
C PHE A 398 -7.41 -21.87 -1.14
N TYR A 399 -7.39 -22.35 -2.39
CA TYR A 399 -7.50 -21.52 -3.57
C TYR A 399 -8.88 -21.59 -4.21
N ARG A 400 -9.80 -22.43 -3.74
CA ARG A 400 -11.13 -22.53 -4.34
C ARG A 400 -11.88 -21.20 -4.31
N ASP A 401 -12.68 -21.01 -5.33
CA ASP A 401 -13.60 -19.88 -5.39
C ASP A 401 -14.68 -20.02 -4.32
N VAL A 402 -15.38 -18.92 -4.06
CA VAL A 402 -16.38 -18.84 -2.97
C VAL A 402 -17.53 -19.83 -3.17
N ASP A 403 -17.81 -20.22 -4.41
CA ASP A 403 -18.82 -21.24 -4.75
C ASP A 403 -18.30 -22.69 -4.65
N GLY A 404 -17.02 -22.86 -4.32
CA GLY A 404 -16.37 -24.14 -4.07
C GLY A 404 -15.85 -24.84 -5.33
N THR A 405 -15.88 -24.20 -6.50
CA THR A 405 -15.17 -24.71 -7.68
C THR A 405 -13.66 -24.49 -7.57
N ARG A 406 -12.88 -24.99 -8.53
CA ARG A 406 -11.43 -24.70 -8.60
C ARG A 406 -11.28 -23.21 -8.91
N SER A 407 -10.23 -22.56 -8.39
CA SER A 407 -9.99 -21.16 -8.74
C SER A 407 -9.94 -20.98 -10.25
N ASP A 408 -10.59 -19.92 -10.73
CA ASP A 408 -10.19 -19.31 -11.99
C ASP A 408 -8.69 -18.94 -11.97
N ILE A 409 -8.04 -19.00 -13.13
CA ILE A 409 -6.65 -18.55 -13.32
C ILE A 409 -6.67 -17.04 -13.62
N GLY A 410 -5.78 -16.29 -12.99
CA GLY A 410 -5.66 -14.84 -13.18
C GLY A 410 -6.43 -14.02 -12.14
N ILE A 411 -6.63 -12.73 -12.42
CA ILE A 411 -6.94 -11.71 -11.39
C ILE A 411 -8.28 -11.88 -10.65
N GLU A 412 -9.20 -12.67 -11.18
CA GLU A 412 -10.48 -12.99 -10.56
C GLU A 412 -10.47 -14.34 -9.84
N GLY A 413 -9.33 -15.02 -9.83
CA GLY A 413 -9.17 -16.33 -9.21
C GLY A 413 -9.06 -16.30 -7.69
N GLY A 414 -9.62 -17.32 -7.05
CA GLY A 414 -9.43 -17.61 -5.64
C GLY A 414 -10.20 -16.67 -4.70
N PRO A 415 -9.95 -16.74 -3.39
CA PRO A 415 -10.84 -16.17 -2.37
C PRO A 415 -10.83 -14.63 -2.26
N LEU A 416 -9.96 -13.93 -3.00
CA LEU A 416 -9.76 -12.47 -2.90
C LEU A 416 -9.65 -11.82 -4.28
N PRO A 417 -10.68 -11.97 -5.14
CA PRO A 417 -10.61 -11.50 -6.52
C PRO A 417 -10.40 -9.98 -6.57
N LYS A 418 -9.70 -9.50 -7.61
CA LYS A 418 -9.40 -8.09 -7.78
C LYS A 418 -10.67 -7.22 -7.78
N SER A 419 -11.76 -7.71 -8.38
CA SER A 419 -13.06 -7.05 -8.42
C SER A 419 -13.59 -6.65 -7.02
N GLN A 420 -13.37 -7.48 -5.99
CA GLN A 420 -13.74 -7.17 -4.61
C GLN A 420 -13.14 -5.85 -4.12
N PHE A 421 -11.89 -5.55 -4.51
CA PHE A 421 -11.22 -4.32 -4.12
C PHE A 421 -11.61 -3.14 -5.02
N ASP A 422 -11.86 -3.40 -6.31
CA ASP A 422 -12.31 -2.38 -7.26
C ASP A 422 -13.67 -1.80 -6.85
N ASP A 423 -14.63 -2.65 -6.49
CA ASP A 423 -15.97 -2.25 -6.07
C ASP A 423 -15.94 -1.31 -4.87
N GLN A 424 -15.06 -1.59 -3.90
CA GLN A 424 -14.91 -0.76 -2.71
C GLN A 424 -14.40 0.65 -3.01
N ARG A 425 -13.72 0.88 -4.14
CA ARG A 425 -13.22 2.21 -4.54
C ARG A 425 -14.27 3.06 -5.24
N LEU A 426 -15.41 2.51 -5.64
CA LEU A 426 -16.45 3.25 -6.34
C LEU A 426 -16.96 4.41 -5.47
N ALA A 427 -17.04 5.60 -6.06
CA ALA A 427 -17.50 6.82 -5.38
C ALA A 427 -18.98 6.74 -4.96
N THR A 428 -19.75 5.85 -5.57
CA THR A 428 -21.16 5.59 -5.26
C THR A 428 -21.36 4.71 -4.03
N GLU A 429 -20.32 3.99 -3.58
CA GLU A 429 -20.41 3.09 -2.43
C GLU A 429 -20.30 3.85 -1.12
N SER A 430 -21.38 3.87 -0.34
CA SER A 430 -21.43 4.46 1.01
C SER A 430 -20.97 3.50 2.12
N ALA A 431 -20.78 2.22 1.80
CA ALA A 431 -20.29 1.21 2.73
C ALA A 431 -18.84 1.51 3.16
N PRO A 432 -18.43 1.14 4.38
CA PRO A 432 -17.03 1.24 4.78
C PRO A 432 -16.15 0.39 3.86
N TYR A 433 -14.87 0.74 3.75
CA TYR A 433 -13.89 -0.19 3.20
C TYR A 433 -13.73 -1.39 4.14
N LEU A 434 -13.65 -2.58 3.59
CA LEU A 434 -13.50 -3.84 4.31
C LEU A 434 -12.30 -4.62 3.75
N TYR A 435 -11.28 -4.79 4.58
CA TYR A 435 -10.07 -5.54 4.24
C TYR A 435 -9.88 -6.72 5.18
N PRO A 436 -9.93 -7.97 4.68
CA PRO A 436 -9.54 -9.12 5.47
C PRO A 436 -8.02 -9.12 5.65
N LEU A 437 -7.57 -9.09 6.89
CA LEU A 437 -6.22 -9.41 7.27
C LEU A 437 -6.19 -10.85 7.74
N PHE A 438 -5.32 -11.64 7.13
CA PHE A 438 -5.00 -12.99 7.58
C PHE A 438 -3.75 -12.87 8.44
N GLU A 439 -3.62 -13.64 9.51
CA GLU A 439 -2.39 -13.65 10.31
C GLU A 439 -1.49 -14.76 9.75
N ALA A 440 -0.36 -14.41 9.12
CA ALA A 440 0.45 -15.37 8.35
C ALA A 440 1.15 -16.42 9.24
N ASN A 441 1.37 -16.11 10.52
CA ASN A 441 2.28 -16.85 11.40
C ASN A 441 1.63 -17.86 12.33
N ALA A 442 0.34 -18.13 12.16
CA ALA A 442 -0.28 -19.29 12.78
C ALA A 442 -0.70 -20.21 11.65
N SER A 443 -0.09 -21.39 11.62
CA SER A 443 -0.83 -22.63 11.38
C SER A 443 -2.28 -22.43 11.78
N LEU A 444 -3.21 -23.04 11.03
CA LEU A 444 -4.56 -23.31 11.51
C LEU A 444 -4.58 -23.35 13.04
N SER A 445 -5.58 -22.72 13.69
CA SER A 445 -5.76 -22.84 15.13
C SER A 445 -5.51 -24.29 15.54
N ASN A 446 -5.18 -24.59 16.80
CA ASN A 446 -4.94 -25.99 17.20
C ASN A 446 -6.05 -26.99 16.77
N ASN A 447 -7.21 -26.50 16.29
CA ASN A 447 -8.35 -27.22 15.75
C ASN A 447 -8.52 -27.20 14.22
N GLY A 448 -7.65 -26.56 13.43
CA GLY A 448 -7.83 -26.50 11.96
C GLY A 448 -8.52 -25.22 11.44
N GLU A 449 -8.62 -24.14 12.23
CA GLU A 449 -9.40 -22.94 11.82
C GLU A 449 -8.50 -21.81 11.30
N LEU A 450 -8.96 -21.13 10.25
CA LEU A 450 -8.34 -19.92 9.72
C LEU A 450 -8.73 -18.70 10.57
N ASN A 451 -7.74 -18.02 11.15
CA ASN A 451 -7.96 -16.75 11.84
C ASN A 451 -7.98 -15.60 10.82
N VAL A 452 -9.11 -14.89 10.75
CA VAL A 452 -9.30 -13.72 9.90
C VAL A 452 -9.66 -12.52 10.77
N LYS A 453 -8.89 -11.45 10.65
CA LYS A 453 -9.18 -10.15 11.25
C LYS A 453 -9.65 -9.21 10.14
N ALA A 454 -10.92 -8.84 10.13
CA ALA A 454 -11.41 -7.82 9.21
C ALA A 454 -11.13 -6.41 9.78
N ILE A 455 -10.54 -5.54 8.96
CA ILE A 455 -10.46 -4.10 9.24
C ILE A 455 -11.55 -3.40 8.44
N ALA A 456 -12.40 -2.66 9.15
CA ALA A 456 -13.41 -1.81 8.56
C ALA A 456 -13.02 -0.34 8.73
N ILE A 457 -12.98 0.42 7.64
CA ILE A 457 -12.61 1.84 7.62
C ILE A 457 -13.79 2.64 7.10
N SER A 458 -14.30 3.53 7.94
CA SER A 458 -15.42 4.39 7.59
C SER A 458 -15.05 5.34 6.46
N LYS A 459 -15.85 5.35 5.39
CA LYS A 459 -15.80 6.41 4.37
C LYS A 459 -16.37 7.70 4.94
N LEU A 460 -15.82 8.84 4.52
CA LEU A 460 -16.52 10.12 4.66
C LEU A 460 -17.89 9.99 3.97
N ARG A 461 -18.92 10.53 4.62
CA ARG A 461 -20.28 10.58 4.10
C ARG A 461 -20.57 11.95 3.51
#